data_AF-A0A447N4U8-F1
#
_entry.id   AF-A0A447N4U8-F1
#
_cell.length_a   1.000
_cell.length_b   1.000
_cell.length_c   1.000
_cell.angle_alpha   90.00
_cell.angle_beta   90.00
_cell.angle_gamma   90.00
#
_symmetry.space_group_name_H-M   'P 1'
#
loop_
_entity.id
_entity.type
_entity.pdbx_description
1 polymer ?
#
loop_
_entity_poly.entity_id
_entity_poly.type
_entity_poly.pdbx_seq_one_letter_code
_entity_poly.pdbx_strand_id
1 'polypeptide(L)'
;MCRQTLRRINHYQNQNADNSASKNSAISSSIFCEKYKQTKEQALTFFQEHPQYMRSKEDEEQLMTEFKKVLLEPGSKNLSIYQTLLSAHERLQAL
;
A
#
# COMPACT_ATOMS: atom_id res chain seq x y z
N MET A 1 -6.37 -1.75 14.55
CA MET A 1 -6.04 -1.12 13.26
C MET A 1 -6.60 0.29 13.20
N CYS A 2 -5.75 1.31 13.02
CA CYS A 2 -6.25 2.65 12.67
C CYS A 2 -6.84 2.59 11.25
N ARG A 3 -8.16 2.76 11.14
CA ARG A 3 -8.90 2.86 9.86
C ARG A 3 -8.38 3.95 8.91
N GLN A 4 -7.41 4.75 9.36
CA GLN A 4 -6.82 5.88 8.64
C GLN A 4 -5.67 5.43 7.74
N THR A 5 -4.79 4.53 8.19
CA THR A 5 -3.60 4.07 7.45
C THR A 5 -4.00 3.28 6.20
N LEU A 6 -4.95 2.34 6.32
CA LEU A 6 -5.50 1.59 5.20
C LEU A 6 -6.22 2.48 4.17
N ARG A 7 -6.83 3.60 4.61
CA ARG A 7 -7.44 4.58 3.70
C ARG A 7 -6.39 5.34 2.92
N ARG A 8 -5.27 5.70 3.56
CA ARG A 8 -4.15 6.41 2.92
C ARG A 8 -3.48 5.55 1.84
N ILE A 9 -3.21 4.28 2.14
CA ILE A 9 -2.58 3.34 1.18
C ILE A 9 -3.42 3.18 -0.09
N ASN A 10 -4.75 3.07 0.04
CA ASN A 10 -5.63 3.00 -1.14
C ASN A 10 -5.61 4.28 -1.97
N HIS A 11 -5.66 5.45 -1.33
CA HIS A 11 -5.65 6.73 -2.04
C HIS A 11 -4.43 6.89 -2.97
N TYR A 12 -3.25 6.42 -2.54
CA TYR A 12 -2.04 6.45 -3.35
C TYR A 12 -2.07 5.51 -4.56
N GLN A 13 -2.80 4.40 -4.49
CA GLN A 13 -2.95 3.46 -5.61
C GLN A 13 -3.92 3.98 -6.67
N ASN A 14 -5.00 4.65 -6.26
CA ASN A 14 -6.02 5.17 -7.18
C ASN A 14 -5.50 6.37 -8.01
N GLN A 15 -4.68 7.26 -7.42
CA GLN A 15 -4.12 8.42 -8.14
C GLN A 15 -3.19 8.05 -9.32
N ASN A 16 -2.62 6.84 -9.33
CA ASN A 16 -1.76 6.38 -10.43
C ASN A 16 -2.55 5.71 -11.58
N ALA A 17 -3.88 5.55 -11.46
CA ALA A 17 -4.70 4.78 -12.40
C ALA A 17 -5.47 5.62 -13.43
N ASP A 18 -5.50 6.95 -13.33
CA ASP A 18 -6.39 7.78 -14.15
C ASP A 18 -5.69 8.48 -15.32
N ASN A 19 -5.58 7.75 -16.43
CA ASN A 19 -5.76 8.33 -17.76
C ASN A 19 -6.41 7.29 -18.70
N SER A 20 -7.71 7.05 -18.56
CA SER A 20 -8.59 6.75 -19.69
C SER A 20 -10.07 6.72 -19.27
N ALA A 21 -10.87 7.44 -20.05
CA ALA A 21 -12.22 7.87 -19.71
C ALA A 21 -13.30 6.77 -19.63
N SER A 22 -14.09 6.86 -18.57
CA SER A 22 -15.56 6.99 -18.56
C SER A 22 -16.48 5.91 -19.18
N LYS A 23 -16.00 4.76 -19.69
CA LYS A 23 -16.90 3.68 -20.17
C LYS A 23 -16.95 2.40 -19.31
N ASN A 24 -16.17 2.31 -18.24
CA ASN A 24 -16.00 1.06 -17.47
C ASN A 24 -16.54 1.11 -16.02
N SER A 25 -17.38 2.08 -15.62
CA SER A 25 -17.56 2.40 -14.19
C SER A 25 -18.12 1.27 -13.31
N ALA A 26 -18.97 0.38 -13.83
CA ALA A 26 -19.53 -0.75 -13.06
C ALA A 26 -18.59 -1.97 -12.98
N ILE A 27 -17.87 -2.29 -14.06
CA ILE A 27 -16.87 -3.38 -14.10
C ILE A 27 -15.58 -2.95 -13.39
N SER A 28 -15.20 -1.69 -13.57
CA SER A 28 -14.08 -1.05 -12.86
C SER A 28 -14.37 -0.99 -11.36
N SER A 29 -15.59 -0.68 -10.93
CA SER A 29 -15.91 -0.65 -9.49
C SER A 29 -15.91 -2.03 -8.82
N SER A 30 -16.36 -3.10 -9.49
CA SER A 30 -16.27 -4.46 -8.92
C SER A 30 -14.82 -4.96 -8.86
N ILE A 31 -14.05 -4.78 -9.94
CA ILE A 31 -12.62 -5.16 -9.99
C ILE A 31 -11.80 -4.31 -9.02
N PHE A 32 -12.08 -3.02 -8.90
CA PHE A 32 -11.45 -2.13 -7.92
C PHE A 32 -11.78 -2.55 -6.48
N CYS A 33 -13.00 -2.99 -6.21
CA CYS A 33 -13.39 -3.48 -4.89
C CYS A 33 -12.67 -4.77 -4.50
N GLU A 34 -12.52 -5.69 -5.46
CA GLU A 34 -11.83 -6.97 -5.25
C GLU A 34 -10.32 -6.78 -5.08
N LYS A 35 -9.70 -5.93 -5.93
CA LYS A 35 -8.31 -5.50 -5.76
C LYS A 35 -8.08 -4.76 -4.45
N TYR A 36 -9.06 -3.97 -3.99
CA TYR A 36 -8.99 -3.30 -2.70
C TYR A 36 -9.06 -4.26 -1.51
N LYS A 37 -9.88 -5.32 -1.58
CA LYS A 37 -9.90 -6.38 -0.57
C LYS A 37 -8.55 -7.11 -0.49
N GLN A 38 -8.02 -7.53 -1.64
CA GLN A 38 -6.71 -8.19 -1.71
C GLN A 38 -5.59 -7.30 -1.14
N THR A 39 -5.61 -6.01 -1.50
CA THR A 39 -4.64 -5.02 -0.99
C THR A 39 -4.74 -4.85 0.52
N LYS A 40 -5.96 -4.83 1.08
CA LYS A 40 -6.18 -4.76 2.53
C LYS A 40 -5.70 -6.00 3.25
N GLU A 41 -5.95 -7.18 2.70
CA GLU A 41 -5.52 -8.46 3.29
C GLU A 41 -4.00 -8.53 3.31
N GLN A 42 -3.34 -8.20 2.20
CA GLN A 42 -1.88 -8.16 2.11
C GLN A 42 -1.24 -7.16 3.10
N ALA A 43 -1.80 -5.94 3.19
CA ALA A 43 -1.33 -4.96 4.16
C ALA A 43 -1.57 -5.45 5.60
N LEU A 44 -2.72 -6.07 5.88
CA LEU A 44 -3.03 -6.62 7.19
C LEU A 44 -2.04 -7.71 7.59
N THR A 45 -1.76 -8.67 6.70
CA THR A 45 -0.76 -9.72 6.94
C THR A 45 0.59 -9.12 7.32
N PHE A 46 1.07 -8.14 6.57
CA PHE A 46 2.32 -7.44 6.88
C PHE A 46 2.31 -6.81 8.27
N PHE A 47 1.24 -6.09 8.65
CA PHE A 47 1.16 -5.45 9.98
C PHE A 47 0.96 -6.45 11.13
N GLN A 48 0.49 -7.67 10.84
CA GLN A 48 0.44 -8.75 11.83
C GLN A 48 1.82 -9.37 12.06
N GLU A 49 2.63 -9.51 10.99
CA GLU A 49 4.01 -10.00 11.07
C GLU A 49 4.97 -8.96 11.68
N HIS A 50 4.70 -7.67 11.45
CA HIS A 50 5.51 -6.56 11.93
C HIS A 50 4.70 -5.63 12.86
N PRO A 51 4.36 -6.08 14.09
CA PRO A 51 3.50 -5.34 14.99
C PRO A 51 4.12 -4.04 15.52
N GLN A 52 5.43 -3.80 15.35
CA GLN A 52 6.08 -2.55 15.76
C GLN A 52 5.45 -1.32 15.10
N TYR A 53 5.06 -1.45 13.84
CA TYR A 53 4.39 -0.40 13.08
C TYR A 53 2.94 -0.14 13.53
N MET A 54 2.36 -1.04 14.33
CA MET A 54 1.06 -0.83 14.98
C MET A 54 1.18 -0.19 16.37
N ARG A 55 2.39 -0.23 16.96
CA ARG A 55 2.66 0.20 18.34
C ARG A 55 3.35 1.56 18.40
N SER A 56 4.22 1.84 17.43
CA SER A 56 4.97 3.09 17.33
C SER A 56 4.48 3.89 16.13
N LYS A 57 4.03 5.13 16.41
CA LYS A 57 3.66 6.07 15.35
C LYS A 57 4.87 6.53 14.55
N GLU A 58 6.03 6.64 15.20
CA GLU A 58 7.27 7.04 14.54
C GLU A 58 7.70 6.00 13.51
N ASP A 59 7.68 4.72 13.88
CA ASP A 59 7.99 3.61 12.99
C ASP A 59 6.99 3.56 11.82
N GLU A 60 5.70 3.81 12.08
CA GLU A 60 4.67 3.90 11.05
C GLU A 60 4.96 5.04 10.05
N GLU A 61 5.36 6.21 10.54
CA GLU A 61 5.69 7.37 9.70
C GLU A 61 6.96 7.15 8.87
N GLN A 62 7.98 6.50 9.44
CA GLN A 62 9.18 6.10 8.72
C GLN A 62 8.85 5.06 7.64
N LEU A 63 8.06 4.03 7.96
CA LEU A 63 7.63 3.02 7.00
C LEU A 63 6.84 3.64 5.85
N MET A 64 5.93 4.56 6.15
CA MET A 64 5.16 5.25 5.12
C MET A 64 6.04 6.10 4.20
N THR A 65 7.11 6.67 4.74
CA THR A 65 8.08 7.47 3.96
C THR A 65 8.86 6.59 3.00
N GLU A 66 9.41 5.47 3.47
CA GLU A 66 10.11 4.51 2.62
C GLU A 66 9.18 3.83 1.62
N PHE A 67 7.96 3.48 2.03
CA PHE A 67 6.95 2.90 1.16
C PHE A 67 6.65 3.80 -0.05
N LYS A 68 6.54 5.13 0.16
CA LYS A 68 6.38 6.09 -0.94
C LYS A 68 7.59 6.13 -1.87
N LYS A 69 8.80 6.04 -1.33
CA LYS A 69 10.02 5.99 -2.15
C LYS A 69 10.04 4.74 -3.02
N VAL A 70 9.74 3.57 -2.44
CA VAL A 70 9.67 2.30 -3.18
C VAL A 70 8.60 2.37 -4.26
N LEU A 71 7.41 2.93 -3.97
CA LEU A 71 6.34 3.11 -4.98
C LEU A 71 6.73 4.00 -6.17
N LEU A 72 7.67 4.92 -5.99
CA LEU A 72 8.14 5.81 -7.05
C LEU A 72 9.25 5.17 -7.91
N GLU A 73 9.82 4.05 -7.48
CA GLU A 73 10.86 3.38 -8.25
C GLU A 73 10.29 2.69 -9.50
N PRO A 74 10.97 2.78 -10.65
CA PRO A 74 10.46 2.24 -11.91
C PRO A 74 10.23 0.71 -11.88
N GLY A 75 10.92 -0.02 -10.99
CA GLY A 75 10.75 -1.46 -10.79
C GLY A 75 9.54 -1.87 -9.92
N SER A 76 8.91 -0.94 -9.21
CA SER A 76 7.86 -1.29 -8.22
C SER A 76 6.45 -1.36 -8.80
N LYS A 77 6.25 -0.98 -10.06
CA LYS A 77 4.94 -0.97 -10.74
C LYS A 77 4.26 -2.35 -10.80
N ASN A 78 5.02 -3.44 -10.66
CA ASN A 78 4.52 -4.81 -10.69
C ASN A 78 4.52 -5.49 -9.31
N LEU A 79 4.95 -4.79 -8.25
CA LEU A 79 5.02 -5.36 -6.91
C LEU A 79 3.64 -5.34 -6.25
N SER A 80 3.34 -6.43 -5.53
CA SER A 80 2.20 -6.47 -4.63
C SER A 80 2.40 -5.53 -3.43
N ILE A 81 1.31 -5.16 -2.75
CA ILE A 81 1.41 -4.28 -1.57
C ILE A 81 2.26 -4.90 -0.47
N TYR A 82 2.15 -6.21 -0.26
CA TYR A 82 2.99 -6.92 0.70
C TYR A 82 4.47 -6.76 0.35
N GLN A 83 4.85 -7.00 -0.90
CA GLN A 83 6.25 -6.86 -1.36
C GLN A 83 6.76 -5.43 -1.22
N THR A 84 5.95 -4.44 -1.56
CA THR A 84 6.33 -3.02 -1.42
C THR A 84 6.52 -2.62 0.04
N LEU A 85 5.65 -3.10 0.95
CA LEU A 85 5.80 -2.90 2.40
C LEU A 85 7.03 -3.62 2.95
N LEU A 86 7.30 -4.84 2.48
CA LEU A 86 8.47 -5.63 2.86
C LEU A 86 9.76 -4.94 2.42
N SER A 87 9.86 -4.46 1.18
CA SER A 87 11.02 -3.69 0.72
C SER A 87 11.23 -2.40 1.50
N ALA A 88 10.16 -1.70 1.89
CA ALA A 88 10.25 -0.52 2.73
C ALA A 88 10.74 -0.87 4.15
N HIS A 89 10.28 -1.99 4.71
CA HIS A 89 10.74 -2.52 5.99
C HIS A 89 12.23 -2.88 5.95
N GLU A 90 12.67 -3.63 4.93
CA GLU A 90 14.08 -4.02 4.75
C GLU A 90 14.99 -2.80 4.64
N ARG A 91 14.55 -1.74 3.95
CA ARG A 91 15.30 -0.47 3.89
C ARG A 91 15.45 0.20 5.24
N LEU A 92 14.42 0.18 6.08
CA LEU A 92 14.50 0.73 7.44
C LEU A 92 15.39 -0.11 8.36
N GLN A 93 15.44 -1.43 8.16
CA GLN A 93 16.33 -2.30 8.94
C GLN A 93 17.79 -2.25 8.49
N ALA A 94 18.06 -1.79 7.27
CA ALA A 94 19.41 -1.63 6.73
C ALA A 94 20.07 -0.29 7.09
N LEU A 95 19.38 0.59 7.82
CA LEU A 95 19.89 1.86 8.37
C LEU A 95 20.51 1.65 9.75
#